data_AF-A0A3M1D246-F1
#
_entry.id   AF-A0A3M1D246-F1
#
_cell.length_a   1.000
_cell.length_b   1.000
_cell.length_c   1.000
_cell.angle_alpha   90.00
_cell.angle_beta   90.00
_cell.angle_gamma   90.00
#
_symmetry.space_group_name_H-M   'P 1'
#
loop_
_entity.id
_entity.type
_entity.pdbx_description
1 polymer ?
#
loop_
_entity_poly.entity_id
_entity_poly.type
_entity_poly.pdbx_seq_one_letter_code
_entity_poly.pdbx_strand_id
1 'polypeptide(L)'
;MVTQSTHERLRTLINEIFAEERRFEEHSRRMHIDQHHLDELHNTHVDRSPLDSRHDRLRSAHEAMFKVHRKIIREHRHIIEYCQRLQSRLTGGFIPELEMQREALHLSSLLAQVREEHELMEKER
;
A
#
# COMPACT_ATOMS: atom_id res chain seq x y z
N MET A 1 25.42 -18.45 16.58
CA MET A 1 24.38 -17.86 15.72
C MET A 1 23.04 -18.35 16.24
N VAL A 2 22.20 -17.47 16.78
CA VAL A 2 20.88 -17.87 17.31
C VAL A 2 19.94 -17.94 16.10
N THR A 3 19.50 -19.16 15.74
CA THR A 3 18.46 -19.35 14.73
C THR A 3 17.13 -18.86 15.30
N GLN A 4 16.63 -17.76 14.75
CA GLN A 4 15.32 -17.21 15.09
C GLN A 4 14.25 -18.27 14.84
N SER A 5 13.32 -18.46 15.77
CA SER A 5 12.24 -19.45 15.60
C SER A 5 11.32 -19.04 14.44
N THR A 6 10.72 -20.00 13.73
CA THR A 6 9.77 -19.72 12.63
C THR A 6 8.62 -18.82 13.11
N HIS A 7 8.19 -18.99 14.36
CA HIS A 7 7.20 -18.13 15.01
C HIS A 7 7.65 -16.66 15.14
N GLU A 8 8.87 -16.41 15.61
CA GLU A 8 9.42 -15.05 15.68
C GLU A 8 9.62 -14.43 14.30
N ARG A 9 10.02 -15.24 13.30
CA ARG A 9 10.12 -14.80 11.92
C ARG A 9 8.76 -14.36 11.36
N LEU A 10 7.70 -15.14 11.57
CA LEU A 10 6.34 -14.76 11.17
C LEU A 10 5.90 -13.46 11.83
N ARG A 11 6.14 -13.32 13.14
CA ARG A 11 5.78 -12.10 13.87
C ARG A 11 6.53 -10.88 13.34
N THR A 12 7.79 -11.06 12.97
CA THR A 12 8.62 -10.01 12.35
C THR A 12 8.04 -9.60 11.00
N LEU A 13 7.74 -10.56 10.11
CA LEU A 13 7.15 -10.29 8.79
C LEU A 13 5.80 -9.57 8.89
N ILE A 14 4.91 -10.01 9.79
CA ILE A 14 3.62 -9.34 10.03
C ILE A 14 3.83 -7.88 10.45
N ASN A 15 4.75 -7.65 11.39
CA ASN A 15 5.05 -6.30 11.87
C ASN A 15 5.66 -5.42 10.77
N GLU A 16 6.52 -5.98 9.91
CA GLU A 16 7.09 -5.28 8.76
C GLU A 16 6.01 -4.89 7.76
N ILE A 17 5.10 -5.81 7.41
CA ILE A 17 3.97 -5.50 6.53
C ILE A 17 3.15 -4.35 7.13
N PHE A 18 2.75 -4.43 8.40
CA PHE A 18 2.02 -3.33 9.04
C PHE A 18 2.79 -2.01 9.08
N ALA A 19 4.13 -2.05 9.12
CA ALA A 19 4.95 -0.84 9.08
C ALA A 19 4.94 -0.21 7.68
N GLU A 20 5.07 -1.00 6.62
CA GLU A 20 4.97 -0.51 5.25
C GLU A 20 3.57 0.03 4.95
N GLU A 21 2.52 -0.66 5.41
CA GLU A 21 1.13 -0.19 5.25
C GLU A 21 0.89 1.18 5.89
N ARG A 22 1.43 1.42 7.10
CA ARG A 22 1.33 2.74 7.74
C ARG A 22 2.00 3.83 6.91
N ARG A 23 3.14 3.53 6.28
CA ARG A 23 3.83 4.49 5.39
C ARG A 23 3.03 4.74 4.13
N PHE A 24 2.49 3.68 3.53
CA PHE A 24 1.63 3.78 2.36
C PHE A 24 0.37 4.62 2.65
N GLU A 25 -0.28 4.42 3.80
CA GLU A 25 -1.43 5.24 4.21
C GLU A 25 -1.06 6.72 4.35
N GLU A 26 0.10 7.02 4.93
CA GLU A 26 0.57 8.40 5.06
C GLU A 26 0.82 9.04 3.70
N HIS A 27 1.47 8.33 2.78
CA HIS A 27 1.67 8.77 1.40
C HIS A 27 0.33 8.99 0.67
N SER A 28 -0.58 8.02 0.81
CA SER A 28 -1.93 8.07 0.24
C SER A 28 -2.72 9.31 0.67
N ARG A 29 -2.59 9.70 1.96
CA ARG A 29 -3.22 10.92 2.48
C ARG A 29 -2.61 12.17 1.86
N ARG A 30 -1.28 12.24 1.72
CA ARG A 30 -0.60 13.37 1.09
C ARG A 30 -1.02 13.53 -0.38
N MET A 31 -1.06 12.44 -1.13
CA MET A 31 -1.52 12.44 -2.53
C MET A 31 -2.97 12.93 -2.69
N HIS A 32 -3.88 12.58 -1.79
CA HIS A 32 -5.26 13.10 -1.83
C HIS A 32 -5.33 14.60 -1.53
N ILE A 33 -4.46 15.11 -0.64
CA ILE A 33 -4.36 16.55 -0.34
C ILE A 33 -3.86 17.30 -1.59
N ASP A 34 -2.83 16.78 -2.26
CA ASP A 34 -2.28 17.38 -3.48
C ASP A 34 -3.34 17.45 -4.58
N GLN A 35 -4.17 16.41 -4.75
CA GLN A 35 -5.28 16.41 -5.71
C GLN A 35 -6.37 17.42 -5.37
N HIS A 36 -6.79 17.50 -4.10
CA HIS A 36 -7.79 18.49 -3.69
C HIS A 36 -7.31 19.92 -4.01
N HIS A 37 -6.03 20.19 -3.78
CA HIS A 37 -5.43 21.49 -4.11
C HIS A 37 -5.38 21.76 -5.62
N LEU A 38 -5.08 20.75 -6.44
CA LEU A 38 -5.15 20.86 -7.90
C LEU A 38 -6.58 21.12 -8.40
N ASP A 39 -7.58 20.46 -7.80
CA ASP A 39 -8.99 20.68 -8.12
C ASP A 39 -9.47 22.09 -7.72
N GLU A 40 -9.00 22.62 -6.59
CA GLU A 40 -9.24 24.02 -6.18
C GLU A 40 -8.59 25.04 -7.15
N LEU A 41 -7.34 24.81 -7.54
CA LEU A 41 -6.65 25.63 -8.53
C LEU A 41 -7.37 25.59 -9.88
N HIS A 42 -7.93 24.44 -10.26
CA HIS A 42 -8.73 24.29 -11.47
C HIS A 42 -10.04 25.08 -11.38
N ASN A 43 -10.81 24.91 -10.29
CA ASN A 43 -12.06 25.63 -10.08
C ASN A 43 -11.87 27.15 -10.06
N THR A 44 -10.69 27.63 -9.64
CA THR A 44 -10.34 29.05 -9.66
C THR A 44 -9.79 29.54 -11.00
N HIS A 45 -9.21 28.67 -11.85
CA HIS A 45 -8.69 29.01 -13.19
C HIS A 45 -9.68 28.84 -14.34
N VAL A 46 -10.75 28.05 -14.18
CA VAL A 46 -11.81 27.87 -15.20
C VAL A 46 -12.49 29.19 -15.58
N ASP A 47 -12.37 30.24 -14.74
CA ASP A 47 -12.93 31.57 -15.02
C ASP A 47 -12.07 32.43 -15.97
N ARG A 48 -10.89 31.98 -16.40
CA ARG A 48 -9.97 32.78 -17.25
C ARG A 48 -9.18 31.94 -18.26
N SER A 49 -9.69 31.88 -19.50
CA SER A 49 -9.01 31.47 -20.76
C SER A 49 -9.28 30.05 -21.28
N PRO A 50 -9.13 29.81 -22.61
CA PRO A 50 -9.42 28.51 -23.23
C PRO A 50 -8.39 27.49 -22.76
N LEU A 51 -8.89 26.43 -22.13
CA LEU A 51 -8.12 25.35 -21.52
C LEU A 51 -7.14 24.73 -22.53
N ASP A 52 -5.86 24.83 -22.19
CA ASP A 52 -4.72 24.40 -22.98
C ASP A 52 -4.62 22.87 -23.02
N SER A 53 -4.25 22.28 -24.16
CA SER A 53 -4.15 20.82 -24.38
C SER A 53 -3.20 20.08 -23.41
N ARG A 54 -2.39 20.83 -22.66
CA ARG A 54 -1.53 20.36 -21.57
C ARG A 54 -2.32 20.01 -20.31
N HIS A 55 -3.42 20.72 -20.04
CA HIS A 55 -4.28 20.45 -18.88
C HIS A 55 -5.06 19.15 -19.01
N ASP A 56 -5.64 18.85 -20.17
CA ASP A 56 -6.36 17.58 -20.38
C ASP A 56 -5.44 16.36 -20.27
N ARG A 57 -4.18 16.49 -20.68
CA ARG A 57 -3.17 15.44 -20.48
C ARG A 57 -2.83 15.25 -19.00
N LEU A 58 -2.67 16.34 -18.25
CA LEU A 58 -2.39 16.29 -16.82
C LEU A 58 -3.54 15.64 -16.04
N ARG A 59 -4.78 16.00 -16.36
CA ARG A 59 -5.98 15.39 -15.77
C ARG A 59 -6.07 13.90 -16.08
N SER A 60 -5.85 13.51 -17.33
CA SER A 60 -5.89 12.11 -17.74
C SER A 60 -4.80 11.28 -17.03
N ALA A 61 -3.61 11.86 -16.82
CA ALA A 61 -2.55 11.22 -16.05
C ALA A 61 -2.95 11.03 -14.58
N HIS A 62 -3.50 12.07 -13.93
CA HIS A 62 -4.00 11.94 -12.55
C HIS A 62 -5.13 10.91 -12.42
N GLU A 63 -6.11 10.90 -13.33
CA GLU A 63 -7.19 9.91 -13.32
C GLU A 63 -6.66 8.47 -13.42
N ALA A 64 -5.62 8.24 -14.24
CA ALA A 64 -4.97 6.94 -14.36
C ALA A 64 -4.23 6.55 -13.07
N MET A 65 -3.44 7.46 -12.48
CA MET A 65 -2.76 7.25 -11.21
C MET A 65 -3.74 6.91 -10.09
N PHE A 66 -4.84 7.65 -9.96
CA PHE A 66 -5.86 7.37 -8.93
C PHE A 66 -6.55 6.02 -9.11
N LYS A 67 -6.70 5.56 -10.36
CA LYS A 67 -7.25 4.23 -10.64
C LYS A 67 -6.29 3.14 -10.15
N VAL A 68 -4.99 3.29 -10.38
CA VAL A 68 -3.95 2.38 -9.86
C VAL A 68 -3.93 2.42 -8.33
N HIS A 69 -3.91 3.61 -7.75
CA HIS A 69 -3.91 3.81 -6.30
C HIS A 69 -5.10 3.14 -5.60
N ARG A 70 -6.31 3.29 -6.16
CA ARG A 70 -7.52 2.63 -5.64
C ARG A 70 -7.45 1.12 -5.73
N LYS A 71 -6.73 0.57 -6.72
CA LYS A 71 -6.54 -0.87 -6.84
C LYS A 71 -5.59 -1.37 -5.73
N ILE A 72 -4.44 -0.71 -5.57
CA ILE A 72 -3.44 -1.02 -4.54
C ILE A 72 -4.06 -0.95 -3.14
N ILE A 73 -4.84 0.09 -2.83
CA ILE A 73 -5.56 0.20 -1.53
C ILE A 73 -6.42 -1.03 -1.24
N ARG A 74 -7.11 -1.58 -2.25
CA ARG A 74 -7.95 -2.77 -2.05
C ARG A 74 -7.11 -4.02 -1.80
N GLU A 75 -6.02 -4.17 -2.54
CA GLU A 75 -5.08 -5.29 -2.40
C GLU A 75 -4.43 -5.26 -1.01
N HIS A 76 -3.89 -4.11 -0.60
CA HIS A 76 -3.34 -3.86 0.73
C HIS A 76 -4.33 -4.16 1.86
N ARG A 77 -5.61 -3.78 1.71
CA ARG A 77 -6.64 -4.14 2.70
C ARG A 77 -6.76 -5.65 2.90
N HIS A 78 -6.74 -6.43 1.82
CA HIS A 78 -6.78 -7.89 1.92
C HIS A 78 -5.53 -8.46 2.58
N ILE A 79 -4.35 -7.86 2.34
CA ILE A 79 -3.08 -8.24 2.98
C ILE A 79 -3.11 -7.94 4.48
N ILE A 80 -3.65 -6.79 4.89
CA ILE A 80 -3.83 -6.45 6.31
C ILE A 80 -4.78 -7.44 6.99
N GLU A 81 -5.94 -7.71 6.39
CA GLU A 81 -6.92 -8.68 6.90
C GLU A 81 -6.31 -10.09 7.01
N TYR A 82 -5.44 -10.48 6.07
CA TYR A 82 -4.67 -11.71 6.14
C TYR A 82 -3.71 -11.73 7.33
N CYS A 83 -2.89 -10.68 7.48
CA CYS A 83 -1.92 -10.55 8.55
C CYS A 83 -2.56 -10.54 9.94
N GLN A 84 -3.70 -9.87 10.09
CA GLN A 84 -4.48 -9.84 11.35
C GLN A 84 -5.01 -11.23 11.72
N ARG A 85 -5.52 -11.98 10.74
CA ARG A 85 -5.97 -13.37 10.97
C ARG A 85 -4.81 -14.27 11.37
N LEU A 86 -3.68 -14.19 10.66
CA LEU A 86 -2.51 -14.99 10.99
C LEU A 86 -1.92 -14.62 12.35
N GLN A 87 -1.88 -13.33 12.70
CA GLN A 87 -1.47 -12.87 14.03
C GLN A 87 -2.37 -13.43 15.13
N SER A 88 -3.68 -13.42 14.92
CA SER A 88 -4.65 -13.98 15.88
C SER A 88 -4.42 -15.49 16.07
N ARG A 89 -4.15 -16.22 14.99
CA ARG A 89 -3.81 -17.65 15.04
C ARG A 89 -2.51 -17.91 15.80
N LEU A 90 -1.47 -17.10 15.57
CA LEU A 90 -0.19 -17.21 16.29
C LEU A 90 -0.35 -16.96 17.79
N THR A 91 -1.23 -16.04 18.19
CA THR A 91 -1.51 -15.78 19.61
C THR A 91 -2.45 -16.78 20.26
N GLY A 92 -3.34 -17.41 19.48
CA GLY A 92 -4.50 -18.15 19.97
C GLY A 92 -4.39 -19.67 19.94
N GLY A 93 -3.36 -20.26 19.33
CA GLY A 93 -3.25 -21.71 19.25
C GLY A 93 -1.99 -22.26 18.59
N PHE A 94 -1.93 -23.59 18.50
CA PHE A 94 -0.84 -24.29 17.82
C PHE A 94 -0.99 -24.18 16.30
N ILE A 95 0.04 -23.64 15.65
CA ILE A 95 0.21 -23.73 14.20
C ILE A 95 1.29 -24.78 13.94
N PRO A 96 1.02 -25.81 13.12
CA PRO A 96 2.04 -26.78 12.73
C PRO A 96 3.26 -26.10 12.11
N GLU A 97 4.48 -26.58 12.42
CA GLU A 97 5.73 -26.01 11.90
C GLU A 97 5.75 -25.90 10.37
N LEU A 98 5.26 -26.93 9.66
CA LEU A 98 5.19 -26.90 8.20
C LEU A 98 4.25 -25.79 7.68
N GLU A 99 3.16 -25.53 8.39
CA GLU A 99 2.25 -24.44 8.06
C GLU A 99 2.95 -23.10 8.33
N MET A 100 3.60 -22.93 9.48
CA MET A 100 4.37 -21.72 9.79
C MET A 100 5.45 -21.40 8.75
N GLN A 101 6.12 -22.43 8.20
CA GLN A 101 7.12 -22.25 7.15
C GLN A 101 6.48 -21.78 5.82
N ARG A 102 5.32 -22.34 5.45
CA ARG A 102 4.56 -21.90 4.27
C ARG A 102 4.09 -20.47 4.43
N GLU A 103 3.56 -20.14 5.59
CA GLU A 103 3.13 -18.78 5.95
C GLU A 103 4.29 -17.80 5.87
N ALA A 104 5.49 -18.18 6.33
CA ALA A 104 6.66 -17.30 6.29
C ALA A 104 7.10 -17.02 4.85
N LEU A 105 7.04 -18.01 3.96
CA LEU A 105 7.31 -17.83 2.54
C LEU A 105 6.26 -16.92 1.89
N HIS A 106 4.98 -17.15 2.18
CA HIS A 106 3.89 -16.35 1.63
C HIS A 106 3.98 -14.89 2.09
N LEU A 107 4.15 -14.64 3.39
CA LEU A 107 4.33 -13.29 3.93
C LEU A 107 5.57 -12.60 3.37
N SER A 108 6.67 -13.32 3.13
CA SER A 108 7.85 -12.74 2.49
C SER A 108 7.54 -12.24 1.07
N SER A 109 6.73 -12.99 0.33
CA SER A 109 6.27 -12.57 -1.00
C SER A 109 5.32 -11.38 -0.93
N LEU A 110 4.37 -11.37 0.02
CA LEU A 110 3.44 -10.25 0.21
C LEU A 110 4.18 -8.98 0.61
N LEU A 111 5.17 -9.08 1.50
CA LEU A 111 5.99 -7.94 1.89
C LEU A 111 6.76 -7.36 0.70
N ALA A 112 7.31 -8.21 -0.17
CA ALA A 112 7.98 -7.76 -1.39
C ALA A 112 7.00 -7.02 -2.32
N GLN A 113 5.79 -7.56 -2.50
CA GLN A 113 4.73 -6.93 -3.28
C GLN A 113 4.33 -5.56 -2.71
N VAL A 114 4.05 -5.46 -1.40
CA VAL A 114 3.67 -4.20 -0.75
C VAL A 114 4.77 -3.14 -0.91
N ARG A 115 6.05 -3.54 -0.82
CA ARG A 115 7.18 -2.63 -1.05
C ARG A 115 7.25 -2.16 -2.50
N GLU A 116 7.06 -3.06 -3.47
CA GLU A 116 7.06 -2.71 -4.90
C GLU A 116 5.91 -1.76 -5.24
N GLU A 117 4.71 -2.04 -4.74
CA GLU A 117 3.53 -1.18 -4.94
C GLU A 117 3.72 0.19 -4.28
N HIS A 118 4.33 0.24 -3.10
CA HIS A 118 4.66 1.50 -2.45
C HIS A 118 5.72 2.29 -3.22
N GLU A 119 6.80 1.65 -3.69
CA GLU A 119 7.81 2.29 -4.53
C GLU A 119 7.22 2.83 -5.84
N LEU A 120 6.31 2.09 -6.46
CA LEU A 120 5.62 2.54 -7.67
C LEU A 120 4.83 3.83 -7.39
N MET A 121 4.11 3.87 -6.27
CA MET A 121 3.36 5.06 -5.86
C MET A 121 4.25 6.25 -5.45
N GLU A 122 5.46 6.03 -4.95
CA GLU A 122 6.42 7.11 -4.69
C GLU A 122 7.01 7.70 -5.98
N LYS A 123 7.22 6.85 -7.00
CA LYS A 123 7.84 7.23 -8.28
C LYS A 123 6.90 7.97 -9.23
N GLU A 124 5.58 7.81 -9.11
CA GLU A 124 4.59 8.52 -9.95
C GLU A 124 4.33 9.99 -9.53
N ARG A 125 5.25 10.63 -8.77
CA ARG A 125 5.24 12.09 -8.49
C ARG A 125 5.65 12.93 -9.70
#